data_AF-A0A9R0U6U6-F1
#
_entry.id   AF-A0A9R0U6U6-F1
#
_cell.length_a   1.000
_cell.length_b   1.000
_cell.length_c   1.000
_cell.angle_alpha   90.00
_cell.angle_beta   90.00
_cell.angle_gamma   90.00
#
_symmetry.space_group_name_H-M   'P 1'
#
loop_
_entity.id
_entity.type
_entity.pdbx_description
1 polymer ?
#
loop_
_entity_poly.entity_id
_entity_poly.type
_entity_poly.pdbx_seq_one_letter_code
_entity_poly.pdbx_strand_id
1 'polypeptide(L)'
;MTTSAPATKAAWSSTLAAAGIGAVGGLLVNAAIAWAGQALLGAPDEFRQLTLPVYGPLTIIGALAGAIGWRLIVNRSRNAARLLTWLVPAVVALSLIPDLMLLSSKSQPGTTVGGVVALMLMHLGVAAVAVPAYRRFMPPRS
;
A
#
# COMPACT_ATOMS: atom_id res chain seq x y z
N MET A 1 -10.24 -3.56 -43.79
CA MET A 1 -9.80 -4.49 -42.73
C MET A 1 -8.80 -3.76 -41.84
N THR A 2 -9.18 -3.38 -40.62
CA THR A 2 -8.24 -2.81 -39.64
C THR A 2 -7.78 -3.92 -38.71
N THR A 3 -6.54 -4.35 -38.86
CA THR A 3 -5.92 -5.36 -38.00
C THR A 3 -5.66 -4.72 -36.63
N SER A 4 -6.52 -5.00 -35.65
CA SER A 4 -6.30 -4.60 -34.25
C SER A 4 -5.06 -5.33 -33.71
N ALA A 5 -3.98 -4.60 -33.46
CA ALA A 5 -2.78 -5.16 -32.85
C ALA A 5 -3.14 -5.81 -31.49
N PRO A 6 -2.65 -7.02 -31.18
CA PRO A 6 -2.97 -7.68 -29.93
C PRO A 6 -2.46 -6.86 -28.74
N ALA A 7 -3.37 -6.49 -27.83
CA ALA A 7 -3.04 -5.70 -26.66
C ALA A 7 -2.07 -6.45 -25.73
N THR A 8 -0.81 -6.01 -25.68
CA THR A 8 0.27 -6.62 -24.88
C THR A 8 -0.13 -6.66 -23.39
N LYS A 9 -0.03 -7.84 -22.78
CA LYS A 9 -0.25 -8.03 -21.34
C LYS A 9 0.85 -7.34 -20.53
N ALA A 10 0.55 -6.89 -19.32
CA ALA A 10 1.56 -6.30 -18.44
C ALA A 10 2.70 -7.29 -18.15
N ALA A 11 3.94 -6.85 -18.41
CA ALA A 11 5.14 -7.65 -18.21
C ALA A 11 5.51 -7.75 -16.72
N TRP A 12 6.18 -8.85 -16.35
CA TRP A 12 6.67 -9.05 -14.97
C TRP A 12 7.76 -8.04 -14.60
N SER A 13 8.60 -7.61 -15.55
CA SER A 13 9.58 -6.54 -15.32
C SER A 13 8.92 -5.23 -14.90
N SER A 14 7.85 -4.81 -15.58
CA SER A 14 7.05 -3.64 -15.19
C SER A 14 6.39 -3.80 -13.83
N THR A 15 5.96 -5.02 -13.50
CA THR A 15 5.34 -5.34 -12.20
C THR A 15 6.36 -5.21 -11.07
N LEU A 16 7.56 -5.78 -11.26
CA LEU A 16 8.65 -5.70 -10.29
C LEU A 16 9.18 -4.27 -10.14
N ALA A 17 9.29 -3.52 -11.23
CA ALA A 17 9.68 -2.11 -11.18
C ALA A 17 8.68 -1.28 -10.36
N ALA A 18 7.37 -1.48 -10.60
CA ALA A 18 6.33 -0.77 -9.85
C ALA A 18 6.27 -1.20 -8.39
N ALA A 19 6.46 -2.49 -8.09
CA ALA A 19 6.58 -2.99 -6.73
C ALA A 19 7.80 -2.42 -6.00
N GLY A 20 8.95 -2.33 -6.67
CA GLY A 20 10.17 -1.73 -6.14
C GLY A 20 9.98 -0.26 -5.79
N ILE A 21 9.36 0.52 -6.68
CA ILE A 21 9.03 1.94 -6.42
C ILE A 21 8.06 2.06 -5.25
N GLY A 22 7.00 1.23 -5.22
CA GLY A 22 6.04 1.21 -4.11
C GLY A 22 6.70 0.83 -2.77
N ALA A 23 7.61 -0.13 -2.77
CA ALA A 23 8.33 -0.56 -1.58
C ALA A 23 9.31 0.51 -1.08
N VAL A 24 10.19 1.01 -1.94
CA VAL A 24 11.19 2.03 -1.56
C VAL A 24 10.51 3.32 -1.15
N GLY A 25 9.58 3.83 -1.97
CA GLY A 25 8.88 5.06 -1.63
C GLY A 25 7.94 4.89 -0.43
N GLY A 26 7.30 3.72 -0.28
CA GLY A 26 6.52 3.38 0.91
C GLY A 26 7.37 3.34 2.18
N LEU A 27 8.57 2.78 2.13
CA LEU A 27 9.51 2.77 3.25
C LEU A 27 9.93 4.20 3.66
N LEU A 28 10.24 5.06 2.68
CA LEU A 28 10.59 6.46 2.93
C LEU A 28 9.43 7.23 3.57
N VAL A 29 8.22 7.05 3.06
CA VAL A 29 7.00 7.66 3.62
C VAL A 29 6.72 7.14 5.02
N ASN A 30 6.83 5.83 5.24
CA ASN A 30 6.63 5.23 6.56
C ASN A 30 7.69 5.68 7.56
N ALA A 31 8.95 5.85 7.15
CA ALA A 31 9.98 6.40 8.01
C ALA A 31 9.65 7.84 8.43
N ALA A 32 9.19 8.67 7.51
CA ALA A 32 8.75 10.04 7.82
C ALA A 32 7.53 10.07 8.76
N ILE A 33 6.55 9.18 8.53
CA ILE A 33 5.36 9.06 9.38
C ILE A 33 5.71 8.52 10.77
N ALA A 34 6.62 7.55 10.87
CA ALA A 34 7.09 7.02 12.15
C ALA A 34 7.76 8.12 12.98
N TRP A 35 8.64 8.89 12.34
CA TRP A 35 9.28 10.04 12.97
C TRP A 35 8.26 11.10 13.40
N ALA A 36 7.32 11.47 12.53
CA ALA A 36 6.26 12.41 12.87
C ALA A 36 5.32 11.88 13.96
N GLY A 37 5.07 10.58 14.01
CA GLY A 37 4.26 9.93 15.03
C GLY A 37 4.88 10.03 16.41
N GLN A 38 6.20 9.82 16.51
CA GLN A 38 6.95 9.98 17.75
C GLN A 38 7.04 11.46 18.15
N ALA A 39 7.37 12.34 17.20
CA ALA A 39 7.62 13.76 17.47
C ALA A 39 6.35 14.59 17.71
N LEU A 40 5.24 14.30 17.01
CA LEU A 40 4.04 15.16 16.99
C LEU A 40 2.81 14.48 17.59
N LEU A 41 2.72 13.14 17.52
CA LEU A 41 1.53 12.39 17.94
C LEU A 41 1.72 11.66 19.28
N GLY A 42 2.88 11.82 19.92
CA GLY A 42 3.20 11.22 21.22
C GLY A 42 3.18 9.69 21.19
N ALA A 43 3.51 9.07 20.05
CA ALA A 43 3.67 7.63 19.96
C ALA A 43 4.93 7.22 20.75
N PRO A 44 4.81 6.38 21.79
CA PRO A 44 5.95 6.00 22.62
C PRO A 44 6.87 5.03 21.87
N ASP A 45 8.16 5.03 22.19
CA ASP A 45 9.19 4.21 21.52
C ASP A 45 8.93 2.69 21.65
N GLU A 46 8.20 2.29 22.68
CA GLU A 46 7.76 0.91 22.91
C GLU A 46 6.69 0.43 21.93
N PHE A 47 6.09 1.33 21.15
CA PHE A 47 5.11 0.99 20.11
C PHE A 47 5.80 0.39 18.89
N ARG A 48 6.08 -0.91 18.97
CA ARG A 48 6.87 -1.70 18.01
C ARG A 48 6.40 -1.57 16.56
N GLN A 49 5.14 -1.27 16.31
CA GLN A 49 4.55 -1.21 14.98
C GLN A 49 5.07 -0.01 14.18
N LEU A 50 5.56 1.03 14.85
CA LEU A 50 6.26 2.16 14.23
C LEU A 50 7.76 1.89 14.02
N THR A 51 8.26 0.70 14.34
CA THR A 51 9.69 0.37 14.18
C THR A 51 9.98 -0.29 12.84
N LEU A 52 11.14 0.05 12.27
CA LEU A 52 11.58 -0.43 10.95
C LEU A 52 11.57 -1.97 10.80
N PRO A 53 11.97 -2.78 11.80
CA PRO A 53 11.89 -4.23 11.70
C PRO A 53 10.47 -4.77 11.53
N VAL A 54 9.45 -4.01 11.93
CA VAL A 54 8.04 -4.41 11.83
C VAL A 54 7.40 -3.88 10.55
N TYR A 55 7.37 -2.55 10.36
CA TYR A 55 6.69 -2.00 9.18
C TYR A 55 7.46 -2.27 7.88
N GLY A 56 8.79 -2.44 7.95
CA GLY A 56 9.65 -2.61 6.79
C GLY A 56 9.27 -3.81 5.92
N PRO A 57 9.36 -5.05 6.44
CA PRO A 57 8.97 -6.24 5.69
C PRO A 57 7.50 -6.23 5.29
N LEU A 58 6.60 -5.71 6.14
CA LEU A 58 5.17 -5.59 5.80
C LEU A 58 4.93 -4.67 4.61
N THR A 59 5.67 -3.56 4.51
CA THR A 59 5.60 -2.63 3.39
C THR A 59 6.06 -3.30 2.09
N ILE A 60 7.16 -4.05 2.15
CA ILE A 60 7.69 -4.76 0.98
C ILE A 60 6.69 -5.84 0.51
N ILE A 61 6.18 -6.66 1.44
CA ILE A 61 5.20 -7.70 1.14
C ILE A 61 3.92 -7.08 0.58
N GLY A 62 3.41 -6.01 1.20
CA GLY A 62 2.23 -5.29 0.75
C GLY A 62 2.41 -4.70 -0.65
N ALA A 63 3.55 -4.09 -0.95
CA ALA A 63 3.86 -3.55 -2.27
C ALA A 63 3.98 -4.65 -3.34
N LEU A 64 4.54 -5.81 -3.00
CA LEU A 64 4.61 -6.95 -3.90
C LEU A 64 3.22 -7.55 -4.17
N ALA A 65 2.45 -7.81 -3.11
CA ALA A 65 1.09 -8.34 -3.20
C ALA A 65 0.17 -7.39 -3.99
N GLY A 66 0.26 -6.08 -3.73
CA GLY A 66 -0.45 -5.03 -4.46
C GLY A 66 -0.12 -5.01 -5.94
N ALA A 67 1.17 -5.10 -6.30
CA ALA A 67 1.61 -5.13 -7.70
C ALA A 67 1.11 -6.40 -8.43
N ILE A 68 1.17 -7.56 -7.78
CA ILE A 68 0.67 -8.82 -8.32
C ILE A 68 -0.85 -8.75 -8.52
N GLY A 69 -1.60 -8.28 -7.52
CA GLY A 69 -3.05 -8.11 -7.60
C GLY A 69 -3.44 -7.14 -8.73
N TRP A 70 -2.76 -6.00 -8.84
CA TRP A 70 -2.96 -5.04 -9.91
C TRP A 70 -2.74 -5.67 -11.29
N ARG A 71 -1.62 -6.37 -11.47
CA ARG A 71 -1.30 -7.09 -12.71
C ARG A 71 -2.39 -8.08 -13.08
N LEU A 72 -2.87 -8.88 -12.14
CA LEU A 72 -3.93 -9.86 -12.38
C LEU A 72 -5.22 -9.18 -12.83
N ILE A 73 -5.60 -8.07 -12.18
CA ILE A 73 -6.80 -7.30 -12.54
C ILE A 73 -6.68 -6.71 -13.95
N VAL A 74 -5.57 -6.03 -14.26
CA VAL A 74 -5.35 -5.40 -15.57
C VAL A 74 -5.29 -6.42 -16.71
N ASN A 75 -4.76 -7.62 -16.45
CA ASN A 75 -4.64 -8.66 -17.47
C ASN A 75 -5.91 -9.51 -17.64
N ARG A 76 -6.78 -9.61 -16.63
CA ARG A 76 -7.95 -10.51 -16.63
C ARG A 76 -9.28 -9.79 -16.78
N SER A 77 -9.40 -8.54 -16.32
CA SER A 77 -10.65 -7.78 -16.35
C SER A 77 -10.82 -7.02 -17.67
N ARG A 78 -12.05 -7.02 -18.19
CA ARG A 78 -12.43 -6.21 -19.36
C ARG A 78 -12.50 -4.71 -19.02
N ASN A 79 -12.96 -4.39 -17.81
CA ASN A 79 -13.13 -3.02 -17.30
C ASN A 79 -12.24 -2.80 -16.06
N ALA A 80 -10.93 -2.98 -16.21
CA ALA A 80 -9.97 -2.91 -15.10
C ALA A 80 -10.00 -1.55 -14.40
N ALA A 81 -10.17 -0.45 -15.13
CA ALA A 81 -10.22 0.90 -14.57
C ALA A 81 -11.34 1.06 -13.53
N ARG A 82 -12.57 0.65 -13.87
CA ARG A 82 -13.74 0.75 -12.98
C ARG A 82 -13.62 -0.18 -11.76
N LEU A 83 -13.05 -1.38 -11.96
CA LEU A 83 -12.84 -2.29 -10.84
C LEU A 83 -11.83 -1.71 -9.84
N LEU A 84 -10.71 -1.18 -10.34
CA LEU A 84 -9.65 -0.63 -9.49
C LEU A 84 -10.06 0.64 -8.74
N THR A 85 -10.96 1.46 -9.30
CA THR A 85 -11.50 2.63 -8.58
C THR A 85 -12.29 2.28 -7.33
N TRP A 86 -12.89 1.09 -7.26
CA TRP A 86 -13.58 0.59 -6.06
C TRP A 86 -12.69 -0.31 -5.20
N LEU A 87 -11.88 -1.14 -5.85
CA LEU A 87 -11.07 -2.14 -5.15
C LEU A 87 -9.92 -1.50 -4.38
N VAL A 88 -9.27 -0.46 -4.90
CA VAL A 88 -8.20 0.26 -4.19
C VAL A 88 -8.70 0.85 -2.87
N PRO A 89 -9.74 1.70 -2.83
CA PRO A 89 -10.22 2.25 -1.56
C PRO A 89 -10.80 1.16 -0.65
N ALA A 90 -11.42 0.12 -1.19
CA ALA A 90 -11.89 -1.01 -0.38
C ALA A 90 -10.74 -1.77 0.30
N VAL A 91 -9.66 -2.09 -0.43
CA VAL A 91 -8.48 -2.77 0.13
C VAL A 91 -7.79 -1.89 1.17
N VAL A 92 -7.69 -0.59 0.93
CA VAL A 92 -7.17 0.36 1.91
C VAL A 92 -8.08 0.38 3.15
N ALA A 93 -9.40 0.46 3.01
CA ALA A 93 -10.30 0.43 4.15
C ALA A 93 -10.19 -0.89 4.95
N LEU A 94 -10.05 -2.02 4.26
CA LEU A 94 -9.86 -3.32 4.88
C LEU A 94 -8.52 -3.42 5.62
N SER A 95 -7.46 -2.78 5.11
CA SER A 95 -6.14 -2.79 5.77
C SER A 95 -6.08 -1.91 7.02
N LEU A 96 -7.06 -1.00 7.22
CA LEU A 96 -7.20 -0.22 8.44
C LEU A 96 -7.94 -0.97 9.57
N ILE A 97 -8.63 -2.07 9.26
CA ILE A 97 -9.36 -2.85 10.27
C ILE A 97 -8.41 -3.37 11.38
N PRO A 98 -7.25 -3.97 11.06
CA PRO A 98 -6.27 -4.35 12.08
C PRO A 98 -5.85 -3.19 12.98
N ASP A 99 -5.66 -1.99 12.42
CA ASP A 99 -5.26 -0.79 13.20
C ASP A 99 -6.36 -0.39 14.20
N LEU A 100 -7.62 -0.43 13.79
CA LEU A 100 -8.76 -0.17 14.65
C LEU A 100 -8.94 -1.26 15.72
N MET A 101 -8.68 -2.53 15.39
CA MET A 101 -8.70 -3.62 16.36
C MET A 101 -7.58 -3.50 17.39
N LEU A 102 -6.41 -2.99 17.00
CA LEU A 102 -5.32 -2.67 17.93
C LEU A 102 -5.75 -1.58 18.91
N LEU A 103 -6.42 -0.53 18.42
CA LEU A 103 -6.94 0.55 19.26
C LEU A 103 -7.99 0.05 20.27
N SER A 104 -8.92 -0.80 19.83
CA SER A 104 -10.01 -1.31 20.68
C SER A 104 -9.51 -2.33 21.71
N SER A 105 -8.59 -3.20 21.31
CA SER A 105 -8.11 -4.29 22.16
C SER A 105 -7.01 -3.84 23.13
N LYS A 106 -6.31 -2.74 22.82
CA LYS A 106 -5.10 -2.29 23.53
C LYS A 106 -4.11 -3.44 23.78
N SER A 107 -4.05 -4.37 22.84
CA SER A 107 -3.34 -5.64 22.98
C SER A 107 -1.81 -5.50 22.95
N GLN A 108 -1.30 -4.30 22.63
CA GLN A 108 0.12 -4.01 22.58
C GLN A 108 0.50 -2.87 23.55
N PRO A 109 1.64 -3.01 24.27
CA PRO A 109 2.23 -1.92 25.05
C PRO A 109 2.41 -0.66 24.19
N GLY A 110 2.22 0.52 24.79
CA GLY A 110 2.37 1.80 24.08
C GLY A 110 1.27 2.12 23.07
N THR A 111 0.15 1.38 23.03
CA THR A 111 -0.97 1.68 22.13
C THR A 111 -1.62 3.01 22.53
N THR A 112 -1.36 4.05 21.75
CA THR A 112 -1.99 5.36 21.86
C THR A 112 -2.84 5.66 20.62
N VAL A 113 -3.79 6.59 20.75
CA VAL A 113 -4.57 7.09 19.61
C VAL A 113 -3.63 7.65 18.54
N GLY A 114 -2.58 8.37 18.94
CA GLY A 114 -1.57 8.91 18.04
C GLY A 114 -0.78 7.84 17.28
N GLY A 115 -0.36 6.77 17.96
CA GLY A 115 0.33 5.64 17.31
C GLY A 115 -0.55 4.91 16.29
N VAL A 116 -1.83 4.73 16.59
CA VAL A 116 -2.79 4.13 15.65
C VAL A 116 -3.03 5.04 14.46
N VAL A 117 -3.21 6.34 14.68
CA VAL A 117 -3.33 7.31 13.57
C VAL A 117 -2.09 7.28 12.68
N ALA A 118 -0.89 7.20 13.27
CA ALA A 118 0.34 7.05 12.50
C ALA A 118 0.35 5.76 11.66
N LEU A 119 -0.11 4.62 12.20
CA LEU A 119 -0.24 3.37 11.43
C LEU A 119 -1.24 3.48 10.28
N MET A 120 -2.39 4.09 10.52
CA MET A 120 -3.38 4.31 9.47
C MET A 120 -2.80 5.20 8.36
N LEU A 121 -2.04 6.24 8.73
CA LEU A 121 -1.34 7.10 7.78
C LEU A 121 -0.28 6.35 6.98
N MET A 122 0.43 5.37 7.56
CA MET A 122 1.38 4.53 6.82
C MET A 122 0.69 3.77 5.69
N HIS A 123 -0.48 3.18 5.94
CA HIS A 123 -1.24 2.47 4.91
C HIS A 123 -1.64 3.41 3.76
N LEU A 124 -2.13 4.61 4.10
CA LEU A 124 -2.46 5.63 3.11
C LEU A 124 -1.22 6.11 2.34
N GLY A 125 -0.10 6.31 3.04
CA GLY A 125 1.17 6.72 2.45
C GLY A 125 1.71 5.71 1.44
N VAL A 126 1.72 4.43 1.80
CA VAL A 126 2.12 3.33 0.89
C VAL A 126 1.17 3.30 -0.32
N ALA A 127 -0.14 3.38 -0.12
CA ALA A 127 -1.10 3.38 -1.21
C ALA A 127 -0.91 4.59 -2.15
N ALA A 128 -0.64 5.78 -1.58
CA ALA A 128 -0.43 7.01 -2.33
C ALA A 128 0.82 6.96 -3.23
N VAL A 129 1.85 6.20 -2.86
CA VAL A 129 3.05 5.99 -3.69
C VAL A 129 2.86 4.83 -4.67
N ALA A 130 2.35 3.70 -4.17
CA ALA A 130 2.28 2.46 -4.92
C ALA A 130 1.23 2.52 -6.06
N VAL A 131 0.06 3.12 -5.81
CA VAL A 131 -1.03 3.15 -6.81
C VAL A 131 -0.65 3.96 -8.06
N PRO A 132 -0.08 5.18 -7.97
CA PRO A 132 0.41 5.89 -9.14
C PRO A 132 1.50 5.11 -9.88
N ALA A 133 2.41 4.46 -9.17
CA ALA A 133 3.42 3.59 -9.79
C ALA A 133 2.74 2.45 -10.57
N TYR A 134 1.80 1.72 -9.97
CA TYR A 134 1.08 0.66 -10.67
C TYR A 134 0.32 1.18 -11.90
N ARG A 135 -0.35 2.34 -11.79
CA ARG A 135 -1.04 2.96 -12.94
C ARG A 135 -0.08 3.34 -14.05
N ARG A 136 1.12 3.82 -13.72
CA ARG A 136 2.13 4.27 -14.70
C ARG A 136 2.78 3.10 -15.44
N PHE A 137 3.11 2.03 -14.74
CA PHE A 137 3.80 0.86 -15.29
C PHE A 137 2.86 -0.23 -15.82
N MET A 138 1.60 -0.26 -15.34
CA MET A 138 0.57 -1.22 -15.72
C MET A 138 -0.77 -0.50 -15.93
N PRO A 139 -0.91 0.28 -17.02
CA PRO A 139 -2.09 1.10 -17.26
C PRO A 139 -3.36 0.24 -17.36
N PRO A 140 -4.40 0.54 -16.56
CA PRO A 140 -5.65 -0.21 -16.60
C PRO A 140 -6.44 0.06 -17.87
N ARG A 141 -6.97 -1.01 -18.47
CA ARG A 141 -7.82 -0.93 -19.66
C ARG A 141 -9.24 -0.52 -19.24
N SER A 142 -9.85 0.37 -20.01
CA SER A 142 -11.22 0.89 -19.83
C SER A 142 -12.20 0.25 -20.79
#